data_AF-A0AAD5DF07-F1
#
_entry.id   AF-A0AAD5DF07-F1
#
_cell.length_a   1.000
_cell.length_b   1.000
_cell.length_c   1.000
_cell.angle_alpha   90.00
_cell.angle_beta   90.00
_cell.angle_gamma   90.00
#
_symmetry.space_group_name_H-M   'P 1'
#
loop_
_entity.id
_entity.type
_entity.pdbx_description
1 polymer ?
#
loop_
_entity_poly.entity_id
_entity_poly.type
_entity_poly.pdbx_seq_one_letter_code
_entity_poly.pdbx_strand_id
1 'polypeptide(L)'
;MRPQAQITPEEYKAAREELRSIDARPIKKVAEAKARKQKRLRVRLDKARQKAEAVANQEDVPLKQKMREIEKLYAQARAGKGKKKGGGSRSEQYKAQKKGPRLDKRMRKDQRGQQRAEKRMGGKGKKAAGGVKAGKAGKNRRR
;
A
#
# COMPACT_ATOMS: atom_id res chain seq x y z
N MET A 1 21.82 -24.08 -20.89
CA MET A 1 21.68 -23.70 -19.46
C MET A 1 23.01 -23.94 -18.77
N ARG A 2 23.46 -23.03 -17.90
CA ARG A 2 24.66 -23.30 -17.07
C ARG A 2 24.23 -24.22 -15.91
N PRO A 3 24.98 -25.29 -15.60
CA PRO A 3 24.70 -26.11 -14.44
C PRO A 3 24.81 -25.27 -13.16
N GLN A 4 23.97 -25.57 -12.17
CA GLN A 4 23.98 -24.90 -10.89
C GLN A 4 25.21 -25.30 -10.09
N ALA A 5 26.09 -24.34 -9.81
CA ALA A 5 27.30 -24.55 -9.04
C ALA A 5 26.92 -25.05 -7.64
N GLN A 6 27.48 -26.19 -7.25
CA GLN A 6 27.34 -26.72 -5.91
C GLN A 6 28.31 -25.96 -5.01
N ILE A 7 27.82 -24.94 -4.32
CA ILE A 7 28.61 -24.11 -3.40
C ILE A 7 28.55 -24.77 -2.02
N THR A 8 29.70 -24.95 -1.38
CA THR A 8 29.73 -25.47 -0.01
C THR A 8 29.28 -24.39 1.00
N PRO A 9 28.65 -24.76 2.13
CA PRO A 9 28.24 -23.79 3.14
C PRO A 9 29.40 -22.94 3.71
N GLU A 10 30.63 -23.46 3.65
CA GLU A 10 31.84 -22.79 4.11
C GLU A 10 32.30 -21.72 3.11
N GLU A 11 32.35 -22.05 1.83
CA GLU A 11 32.64 -21.08 0.75
C GLU A 11 31.64 -19.92 0.75
N TYR A 12 30.36 -20.21 0.98
CA TYR A 12 29.34 -19.17 1.06
C TYR A 12 29.56 -18.22 2.25
N LYS A 13 29.99 -18.75 3.40
CA LYS A 13 30.30 -17.93 4.57
C LYS A 13 31.53 -17.07 4.34
N ALA A 14 32.60 -17.63 3.78
CA ALA A 14 33.83 -16.90 3.44
C ALA A 14 33.54 -15.74 2.47
N ALA A 15 32.83 -16.00 1.37
CA ALA A 15 32.43 -14.95 0.42
C ALA A 15 31.55 -13.87 1.07
N ARG A 16 30.67 -14.27 2.01
CA ARG A 16 29.83 -13.32 2.75
C ARG A 16 30.63 -12.46 3.73
N GLU A 17 31.69 -13.01 4.32
CA GLU A 17 32.57 -12.30 5.24
C GLU A 17 33.47 -11.30 4.49
N GLU A 18 33.98 -11.68 3.32
CA GLU A 18 34.66 -10.76 2.41
C GLU A 18 33.75 -9.60 1.96
N LEU A 19 32.52 -9.91 1.56
CA LEU A 19 31.55 -8.86 1.21
C LEU A 19 31.24 -7.95 2.39
N ARG A 20 31.17 -8.49 3.62
CA ARG A 20 30.95 -7.69 4.85
C ARG A 20 32.15 -6.81 5.19
N SER A 21 33.38 -7.26 4.94
CA SER A 21 34.59 -6.46 5.19
C SER A 21 34.69 -5.31 4.18
N ILE A 22 34.32 -5.55 2.93
CA ILE A 22 34.21 -4.50 1.89
C ILE A 22 33.09 -3.51 2.23
N ASP A 23 31.94 -4.01 2.71
CA ASP A 23 30.79 -3.18 3.13
C ASP A 23 30.95 -2.54 4.51
N ALA A 24 32.09 -2.73 5.19
CA ALA A 24 32.34 -2.23 6.53
C ALA A 24 32.35 -0.69 6.53
N ARG A 25 31.21 -0.10 6.90
CA ARG A 25 31.10 1.35 7.07
C ARG A 25 31.94 1.79 8.26
N PRO A 26 32.67 2.92 8.17
CA PRO A 26 33.49 3.40 9.28
C PRO A 26 32.63 3.67 10.52
N ILE A 27 33.17 3.40 11.70
CA ILE A 27 32.49 3.52 13.01
C ILE A 27 31.79 4.88 13.14
N LYS A 28 32.45 5.95 12.68
CA LYS A 28 31.90 7.32 12.63
C LYS A 28 30.58 7.41 11.85
N LYS A 29 30.48 6.76 10.67
CA LYS A 29 29.26 6.78 9.85
C LYS A 29 28.14 5.93 10.44
N VAL A 30 28.46 4.84 11.13
CA VAL A 30 27.48 4.04 11.86
C VAL A 30 26.90 4.82 13.03
N ALA A 31 27.76 5.47 13.82
CA ALA A 31 27.37 6.33 14.93
C ALA A 31 26.51 7.50 14.44
N GLU A 32 26.94 8.18 13.37
CA GLU A 32 26.18 9.28 12.76
C GLU A 32 24.80 8.80 12.23
N ALA A 33 24.74 7.63 11.61
CA ALA A 33 23.48 7.06 11.15
C ALA A 33 22.53 6.72 12.31
N LYS A 34 23.04 6.15 13.40
CA LYS A 34 22.27 5.91 14.63
C LYS A 34 21.77 7.22 15.22
N ALA A 35 22.63 8.24 15.36
CA ALA A 35 22.27 9.56 15.86
C ALA A 35 21.20 10.23 14.98
N ARG A 36 21.32 10.15 13.64
CA ARG A 36 20.30 10.65 12.71
C ARG A 36 18.96 9.94 12.87
N LYS A 37 18.96 8.60 13.03
CA LYS A 37 17.74 7.83 13.28
C LYS A 37 17.09 8.25 14.62
N GLN A 38 17.89 8.40 15.67
CA GLN A 38 17.42 8.86 16.99
C GLN A 38 16.87 10.29 16.93
N LYS A 39 17.57 11.21 16.29
CA LYS A 39 17.12 12.60 16.10
C LYS A 39 15.77 12.66 15.38
N ARG A 40 15.60 11.89 14.30
CA ARG A 40 14.34 11.82 13.56
C ARG A 40 13.19 11.29 14.41
N LEU A 41 13.45 10.31 15.29
CA LEU A 41 12.44 9.77 16.20
C LEU A 41 12.06 10.80 17.27
N ARG A 42 13.06 11.42 17.93
CA ARG A 42 12.85 12.47 18.94
C ARG A 42 12.00 13.61 18.40
N VAL A 43 12.39 14.18 17.25
CA VAL A 43 11.62 15.27 16.60
C VAL A 43 10.17 14.88 16.29
N ARG A 44 9.89 13.61 15.96
CA ARG A 44 8.50 13.15 15.73
C ARG A 44 7.72 13.03 17.03
N LEU A 45 8.35 12.52 18.09
CA LEU A 45 7.73 12.40 19.40
C LEU A 45 7.46 13.79 20.01
N ASP A 46 8.37 14.73 19.85
CA ASP A 46 8.19 16.11 20.35
C ASP A 46 7.02 16.81 19.64
N LYS A 47 6.89 16.63 18.32
CA LYS A 47 5.70 17.10 17.58
C LYS A 47 4.42 16.42 18.02
N ALA A 48 4.47 15.13 18.36
CA ALA A 48 3.30 14.41 18.85
C ALA A 48 2.91 14.88 20.26
N ARG A 49 3.88 15.19 21.12
CA ARG A 49 3.66 15.80 22.45
C ARG A 49 2.96 17.14 22.34
N GLN A 50 3.48 18.06 21.54
CA GLN A 50 2.86 19.37 21.31
C GLN A 50 1.40 19.25 20.80
N LYS A 51 1.14 18.29 19.91
CA LYS A 51 -0.23 18.03 19.44
C LYS A 51 -1.12 17.39 20.51
N ALA A 52 -0.57 16.50 21.32
CA ALA A 52 -1.29 15.87 22.42
C ALA A 52 -1.68 16.89 23.49
N GLU A 53 -0.79 17.84 23.81
CA GLU A 53 -1.07 18.97 24.71
C GLU A 53 -2.22 19.82 24.17
N ALA A 54 -2.19 20.15 22.88
CA ALA A 54 -3.29 20.89 22.24
C ALA A 54 -4.63 20.14 22.32
N VAL A 55 -4.65 18.82 22.13
CA VAL A 55 -5.88 18.00 22.26
C VAL A 55 -6.34 17.90 23.71
N ALA A 56 -5.41 17.82 24.67
CA ALA A 56 -5.75 17.78 26.09
C ALA A 56 -6.51 19.04 26.54
N ASN A 57 -6.10 20.19 26.03
CA ASN A 57 -6.65 21.51 26.38
C ASN A 57 -7.99 21.84 25.68
N GLN A 58 -8.51 21.00 24.78
CA GLN A 58 -9.80 21.26 24.13
C GLN A 58 -10.97 21.02 25.09
N GLU A 59 -11.74 22.03 25.45
CA GLU A 59 -12.80 21.91 26.46
C GLU A 59 -14.04 21.13 25.95
N ASP A 60 -14.38 21.26 24.67
CA ASP A 60 -15.60 20.71 24.08
C ASP A 60 -15.58 19.19 23.82
N VAL A 61 -14.43 18.53 24.03
CA VAL A 61 -14.23 17.12 23.66
C VAL A 61 -14.30 16.22 24.90
N PRO A 62 -15.09 15.13 24.88
CA PRO A 62 -15.16 14.20 26.01
C PRO A 62 -13.81 13.49 26.23
N LEU A 63 -13.47 13.24 27.50
CA LEU A 63 -12.16 12.68 27.90
C LEU A 63 -11.79 11.38 27.17
N LYS A 64 -12.77 10.49 26.95
CA LYS A 64 -12.56 9.22 26.23
C LYS A 64 -12.11 9.42 24.78
N GLN A 65 -12.59 10.48 24.13
CA GLN A 65 -12.17 10.81 22.76
C GLN A 65 -10.78 11.44 22.76
N LYS A 66 -10.48 12.35 23.70
CA LYS A 66 -9.13 12.90 23.89
C LYS A 66 -8.08 11.80 24.04
N MET A 67 -8.32 10.81 24.91
CA MET A 67 -7.38 9.69 25.11
C MET A 67 -7.15 8.89 23.83
N ARG A 68 -8.22 8.56 23.10
CA ARG A 68 -8.12 7.85 21.82
C ARG A 68 -7.34 8.64 20.76
N GLU A 69 -7.48 9.97 20.74
CA GLU A 69 -6.74 10.82 19.82
C GLU A 69 -5.27 10.94 20.18
N ILE A 70 -4.96 11.10 21.47
CA ILE A 70 -3.59 11.10 21.99
C ILE A 70 -2.90 9.76 21.68
N GLU A 71 -3.57 8.63 21.91
CA GLU A 71 -3.07 7.30 21.55
C GLU A 71 -2.76 7.18 20.05
N LYS A 72 -3.66 7.67 19.19
CA LYS A 72 -3.45 7.70 17.74
C LYS A 72 -2.24 8.56 17.35
N LEU A 73 -2.06 9.74 17.96
CA LEU A 73 -0.92 10.63 17.69
C LEU A 73 0.40 9.95 18.02
N TYR A 74 0.49 9.27 19.16
CA TYR A 74 1.69 8.52 19.55
C TYR A 74 1.91 7.26 18.69
N ALA A 75 0.84 6.55 18.32
CA ALA A 75 0.93 5.42 17.41
C ALA A 75 1.49 5.84 16.04
N GLN A 76 1.03 6.97 15.49
CA GLN A 76 1.55 7.55 14.25
C GLN A 76 3.02 7.98 14.39
N ALA A 77 3.41 8.58 15.52
CA ALA A 77 4.78 9.00 15.77
C ALA A 77 5.75 7.81 15.83
N ARG A 78 5.34 6.69 16.44
CA ARG A 78 6.11 5.44 16.54
C ARG A 78 6.17 4.67 15.22
N ALA A 79 5.04 4.54 14.51
CA ALA A 79 4.98 3.84 13.23
C ALA A 79 5.82 4.51 12.13
N GLY A 80 6.10 5.81 12.27
CA GLY A 80 6.82 6.60 11.30
C GLY A 80 6.09 6.72 9.95
N LYS A 81 6.74 7.33 8.96
CA LYS A 81 6.29 7.22 7.56
C LYS A 81 6.57 5.79 7.11
N GLY A 82 5.73 4.84 7.48
CA GLY A 82 5.76 3.50 6.91
C GLY A 82 5.81 3.62 5.39
N LYS A 83 6.58 2.75 4.72
CA LYS A 83 6.37 2.55 3.29
C LYS A 83 4.89 2.27 3.16
N LYS A 84 4.13 3.15 2.51
CA LYS A 84 2.75 2.83 2.10
C LYS A 84 2.91 1.50 1.36
N LYS A 85 2.56 0.38 1.99
CA LYS A 85 2.39 -0.89 1.27
C LYS A 85 1.49 -0.49 0.13
N GLY A 86 1.98 -0.64 -1.10
CA GLY A 86 1.25 -0.21 -2.27
C GLY A 86 -0.16 -0.75 -2.16
N GLY A 87 -1.12 0.11 -1.79
CA GLY A 87 -2.45 -0.04 -2.32
C GLY A 87 -2.17 0.06 -3.80
N GLY A 88 -2.16 -1.12 -4.45
CA GLY A 88 -1.61 -1.28 -5.78
C GLY A 88 -2.04 -0.08 -6.58
N SER A 89 -1.06 0.69 -7.08
CA SER A 89 -1.35 1.94 -7.78
C SER A 89 -2.52 1.66 -8.72
N ARG A 90 -3.38 2.62 -9.03
CA ARG A 90 -4.46 2.40 -10.00
C ARG A 90 -3.96 1.66 -11.25
N SER A 91 -2.67 1.80 -11.60
CA SER A 91 -1.94 1.01 -12.59
C SER A 91 -1.80 -0.51 -12.33
N GLU A 92 -1.60 -1.01 -11.12
CA GLU A 92 -1.49 -2.46 -10.81
C GLU A 92 -2.84 -3.17 -10.88
N GLN A 93 -3.90 -2.57 -10.31
CA GLN A 93 -5.26 -3.07 -10.52
C GLN A 93 -5.66 -2.99 -12.00
N TYR A 94 -5.32 -1.89 -12.69
CA TYR A 94 -5.56 -1.73 -14.12
C TYR A 94 -4.74 -2.70 -14.99
N LYS A 95 -3.53 -3.08 -14.56
CA LYS A 95 -2.70 -4.12 -15.21
C LYS A 95 -3.28 -5.51 -14.98
N ALA A 96 -3.70 -5.83 -13.76
CA ALA A 96 -4.32 -7.12 -13.42
C ALA A 96 -5.66 -7.33 -14.13
N GLN A 97 -6.43 -6.26 -14.35
CA GLN A 97 -7.74 -6.31 -15.00
C GLN A 97 -7.66 -6.38 -16.52
N LYS A 98 -6.48 -6.14 -17.12
CA LYS A 98 -6.29 -6.11 -18.56
C LYS A 98 -5.66 -7.42 -19.07
N LYS A 99 -6.47 -8.47 -19.13
CA LYS A 99 -6.12 -9.69 -19.88
C LYS A 99 -6.35 -9.46 -21.37
N GLY A 100 -5.30 -9.10 -22.11
CA GLY A 100 -5.30 -9.15 -23.57
C GLY A 100 -4.49 -8.04 -24.28
N PRO A 101 -4.16 -8.22 -25.57
CA PRO A 101 -3.50 -7.22 -26.40
C PRO A 101 -4.21 -5.87 -26.37
N ARG A 102 -3.46 -4.78 -26.58
CA ARG A 102 -4.05 -3.44 -26.64
C ARG A 102 -4.97 -3.36 -27.86
N LEU A 103 -6.28 -3.20 -27.63
CA LEU A 103 -7.22 -2.88 -28.71
C LEU A 103 -6.79 -1.57 -29.40
N ASP A 104 -6.71 -1.58 -30.74
CA ASP A 104 -6.45 -0.41 -31.59
C ASP A 104 -7.56 0.66 -31.45
N LYS A 105 -7.26 1.91 -31.81
CA LYS A 105 -8.15 3.07 -31.73
C LYS A 105 -9.47 2.84 -32.47
N ARG A 106 -9.45 2.18 -33.65
CA ARG A 106 -10.68 1.85 -34.41
C ARG A 106 -11.58 0.90 -33.62
N MET A 107 -11.04 -0.23 -33.18
CA MET A 107 -11.79 -1.20 -32.38
C MET A 107 -12.37 -0.62 -31.09
N ARG A 108 -11.66 0.32 -30.43
CA ARG A 108 -12.18 1.02 -29.25
C ARG A 108 -13.33 1.96 -29.58
N LYS A 109 -13.33 2.57 -30.77
CA LYS A 109 -14.42 3.43 -31.24
C LYS A 109 -15.66 2.58 -31.52
N ASP A 110 -15.47 1.44 -32.17
CA ASP A 110 -16.55 0.50 -32.51
C ASP A 110 -17.19 -0.10 -31.26
N GLN A 111 -16.39 -0.59 -30.30
CA GLN A 111 -16.90 -1.06 -29.01
C GLN A 111 -17.63 0.03 -28.24
N ARG A 112 -17.15 1.28 -28.28
CA ARG A 112 -17.81 2.41 -27.62
C ARG A 112 -19.14 2.76 -28.31
N GLY A 113 -19.21 2.59 -29.63
CA GLY A 113 -20.45 2.70 -30.41
C GLY A 113 -21.46 1.63 -30.03
N GLN A 114 -21.03 0.36 -30.01
CA GLN A 114 -21.86 -0.78 -29.59
C GLN A 114 -22.39 -0.60 -28.17
N GLN A 115 -21.54 -0.26 -27.20
CA GLN A 115 -21.97 -0.02 -25.81
C GLN A 115 -22.94 1.15 -25.69
N ARG A 116 -22.82 2.19 -26.53
CA ARG A 116 -23.78 3.31 -26.57
C ARG A 116 -25.11 2.87 -27.17
N ALA A 117 -25.08 2.08 -28.23
CA ALA A 117 -26.28 1.50 -28.83
C ALA A 117 -26.99 0.56 -27.84
N GLU A 118 -26.27 -0.36 -27.20
CA GLU A 118 -26.78 -1.27 -26.16
C GLU A 118 -27.42 -0.52 -24.99
N LYS A 119 -26.80 0.57 -24.53
CA LYS A 119 -27.35 1.42 -23.47
C LYS A 119 -28.61 2.18 -23.90
N ARG A 120 -28.65 2.66 -25.15
CA ARG A 120 -29.82 3.33 -25.73
C ARG A 120 -30.98 2.36 -25.98
N MET A 121 -30.66 1.11 -26.30
CA MET A 121 -31.62 0.00 -26.46
C MET A 121 -32.02 -0.64 -25.12
N GLY A 122 -31.64 -0.04 -23.98
CA GLY A 122 -31.81 -0.64 -22.66
C GLY A 122 -33.26 -1.06 -22.37
N GLY A 123 -33.49 -2.36 -22.20
CA GLY A 123 -34.63 -2.83 -21.40
C GLY A 123 -35.62 -3.80 -22.06
N LYS A 124 -35.53 -4.13 -23.36
CA LYS A 124 -36.34 -5.22 -23.95
C LYS A 124 -35.52 -6.02 -24.96
N GLY A 125 -35.26 -7.29 -24.63
CA GLY A 125 -34.74 -8.28 -25.57
C GLY A 125 -33.27 -8.65 -25.38
N LYS A 126 -32.97 -9.39 -24.31
CA LYS A 126 -32.01 -10.51 -24.28
C LYS A 126 -32.09 -11.23 -22.93
N LYS A 127 -33.27 -11.79 -22.63
CA LYS A 127 -33.34 -13.05 -21.89
C LYS A 127 -33.34 -14.16 -22.93
N ALA A 128 -32.17 -14.53 -23.42
CA ALA A 128 -31.93 -15.82 -24.07
C ALA A 128 -30.42 -16.01 -24.23
N ALA A 129 -29.96 -17.20 -23.83
CA ALA A 129 -28.60 -17.74 -23.88
C ALA A 129 -27.63 -17.29 -22.77
N GLY A 130 -27.43 -18.17 -21.78
CA GLY A 130 -26.15 -18.27 -21.06
C GLY A 130 -26.16 -18.12 -19.54
N GLY A 131 -26.85 -19.03 -18.85
CA GLY A 131 -26.45 -19.64 -17.56
C GLY A 131 -25.59 -18.88 -16.54
N VAL A 132 -26.23 -18.66 -15.38
CA VAL A 132 -25.66 -18.76 -14.01
C VAL A 132 -24.69 -17.66 -13.56
N LYS A 133 -25.20 -16.75 -12.73
CA LYS A 133 -24.59 -16.43 -11.43
C LYS A 133 -25.64 -15.86 -10.49
N ALA A 134 -26.09 -16.70 -9.55
CA ALA A 134 -26.87 -16.31 -8.40
C ALA A 134 -26.08 -15.29 -7.56
N GLY A 135 -26.48 -14.03 -7.63
CA GLY A 135 -26.02 -12.97 -6.73
C GLY A 135 -26.84 -13.00 -5.45
N LYS A 136 -26.24 -13.52 -4.38
CA LYS A 136 -26.80 -13.59 -3.03
C LYS A 136 -27.12 -12.18 -2.51
N ALA A 137 -28.38 -12.02 -2.11
CA ALA A 137 -29.05 -10.92 -1.44
C ALA A 137 -28.17 -9.87 -0.71
N GLY A 138 -28.51 -8.60 -0.97
CA GLY A 138 -28.01 -7.46 -0.22
C GLY A 138 -28.40 -7.52 1.26
N LYS A 139 -27.41 -7.29 2.13
CA LYS A 139 -27.63 -7.01 3.55
C LYS A 139 -27.56 -5.50 3.78
N ASN A 140 -28.57 -5.02 4.50
CA ASN A 140 -28.64 -3.78 5.27
C ASN A 140 -28.76 -2.45 4.51
N ARG A 141 -30.02 -2.09 4.22
CA ARG A 141 -30.53 -0.76 4.54
C ARG A 141 -31.24 -0.85 5.88
N ARG A 142 -30.72 -0.19 6.91
CA ARG A 142 -31.47 0.15 8.12
C ARG A 142 -31.07 1.57 8.54
N ARG A 143 -32.12 2.40 8.60
CA ARG A 143 -32.34 3.64 9.35
C ARG A 143 -31.19 4.63 9.43
#